data_AF-A0A0S2DM61-F1
#
_entry.id   AF-A0A0S2DM61-F1
#
_cell.length_a   1.000
_cell.length_b   1.000
_cell.length_c   1.000
_cell.angle_alpha   90.00
_cell.angle_beta   90.00
_cell.angle_gamma   90.00
#
_symmetry.space_group_name_H-M   'P 1'
#
loop_
_entity.id
_entity.type
_entity.pdbx_description
1 polymer ?
#
loop_
_entity_poly.entity_id
_entity_poly.type
_entity_poly.pdbx_seq_one_letter_code
_entity_poly.pdbx_strand_id
1 'polypeptide(L)'
;MGPRDRQHSIRLKAPGLLALLLFAAVLAVAVPALRKPEHEGWIALPPQPMEATGPDIRELLRKSAQFAPAGEPPLAASCGADEVEAERLPPDFARPPAPAQTDDAPIRQRYAVLIGGPDRKTWRLDLRLDGERARLRALAPGAAATERELPLAALAPLREALSAPELWSAPQRSSVFCADRHRLRQAFFEACIDGRYYARDRACDRNAWPLLDGLWRQARALTTDAAPTPAP
;
A
#
# COMPACT_ATOMS: atom_id res chain seq x y z
N MET A 1 -41.42 6.21 52.05
CA MET A 1 -40.01 6.51 52.40
C MET A 1 -39.16 5.35 51.91
N GLY A 2 -38.47 5.53 50.79
CA GLY A 2 -37.70 4.48 50.10
C GLY A 2 -36.28 4.29 50.64
N PRO A 3 -35.63 3.16 50.33
CA PRO A 3 -34.31 2.82 50.88
C PRO A 3 -33.26 3.75 50.29
N ARG A 4 -32.42 4.34 51.15
CA ARG A 4 -31.26 5.12 50.73
C ARG A 4 -30.22 4.20 50.09
N ASP A 5 -29.98 4.42 48.80
CA ASP A 5 -28.86 3.86 48.05
C ASP A 5 -27.53 4.11 48.79
N ARG A 6 -26.87 3.03 49.20
CA ARG A 6 -25.49 3.07 49.68
C ARG A 6 -24.56 3.01 48.47
N GLN A 7 -24.09 4.17 48.02
CA GLN A 7 -22.96 4.24 47.09
C GLN A 7 -21.72 3.60 47.74
N HIS A 8 -21.38 2.39 47.31
CA HIS A 8 -20.10 1.77 47.62
C HIS A 8 -19.01 2.43 46.78
N SER A 9 -18.33 3.41 47.37
CA SER A 9 -17.08 3.94 46.84
C SER A 9 -16.00 2.87 46.97
N ILE A 10 -15.71 2.16 45.87
CA ILE A 10 -14.64 1.18 45.80
C ILE A 10 -13.31 1.96 45.86
N ARG A 11 -12.77 2.15 47.07
CA ARG A 11 -11.41 2.67 47.24
C ARG A 11 -10.42 1.53 46.95
N LEU A 12 -9.87 1.50 45.74
CA LEU A 12 -8.72 0.63 45.46
C LEU A 12 -7.58 1.01 46.40
N LYS A 13 -7.21 0.08 47.28
CA LYS A 13 -6.03 0.22 48.14
C LYS A 13 -4.78 0.19 47.28
N ALA A 14 -3.73 0.89 47.70
CA ALA A 14 -2.42 0.99 47.02
C ALA A 14 -1.90 -0.34 46.39
N PRO A 15 -1.99 -1.52 47.04
CA PRO A 15 -1.57 -2.77 46.40
C PRO A 15 -2.42 -3.18 45.19
N GLY A 16 -3.72 -2.88 45.18
CA GLY A 16 -4.60 -3.12 44.04
C GLY A 16 -4.30 -2.19 42.86
N LEU A 17 -3.91 -0.94 43.15
CA LEU A 17 -3.47 0.00 42.12
C LEU A 17 -2.14 -0.44 41.49
N LEU A 18 -1.20 -0.92 42.31
CA LEU A 18 0.09 -1.44 41.86
C LEU A 18 -0.08 -2.68 40.97
N ALA A 19 -0.96 -3.60 41.36
CA ALA A 19 -1.27 -4.79 40.58
C ALA A 19 -1.89 -4.43 39.21
N LEU A 20 -2.79 -3.45 39.17
CA LEU A 20 -3.36 -2.94 37.92
C LEU A 20 -2.32 -2.27 37.01
N LEU A 21 -1.41 -1.48 37.57
CA LEU A 21 -0.33 -0.84 36.82
C LEU A 21 0.65 -1.87 36.26
N LEU A 22 1.01 -2.89 37.04
CA LEU A 22 1.85 -3.99 36.57
C LEU A 22 1.14 -4.81 35.49
N PHE A 23 -0.15 -5.10 35.65
CA PHE A 23 -0.92 -5.82 34.65
C PHE A 23 -1.08 -5.01 33.36
N ALA A 24 -1.29 -3.70 33.46
CA ALA A 24 -1.32 -2.78 32.32
C ALA A 24 0.05 -2.70 31.62
N ALA A 25 1.15 -2.68 32.38
CA ALA A 25 2.50 -2.68 31.82
C ALA A 25 2.81 -4.01 31.12
N VAL A 26 2.43 -5.15 31.70
CA VAL A 26 2.58 -6.48 31.09
C VAL A 26 1.71 -6.59 29.82
N LEU A 27 0.47 -6.11 29.85
CA LEU A 27 -0.36 -6.03 28.64
C LEU A 27 0.23 -5.10 27.58
N ALA A 28 0.79 -3.94 27.97
CA ALA A 28 1.42 -3.02 27.04
C ALA A 28 2.65 -3.63 26.33
N VAL A 29 3.34 -4.58 26.96
CA VAL A 29 4.48 -5.30 26.36
C VAL A 29 4.05 -6.59 25.64
N ALA A 30 3.07 -7.31 26.17
CA ALA A 30 2.60 -8.59 25.62
C ALA A 30 1.68 -8.42 24.41
N VAL A 31 0.86 -7.36 24.36
CA VAL A 31 -0.06 -7.11 23.24
C VAL A 31 0.69 -6.85 21.92
N PRO A 32 1.76 -6.04 21.86
CA PRO A 32 2.58 -5.91 20.66
C PRO A 32 3.29 -7.21 20.27
N ALA A 33 3.73 -8.03 21.23
CA ALA A 33 4.42 -9.29 20.97
C ALA A 33 3.49 -10.43 20.50
N LEU A 34 2.20 -10.37 20.87
CA LEU A 34 1.15 -11.31 20.44
C LEU A 34 0.41 -10.87 19.18
N ARG A 35 0.49 -9.59 18.82
CA ARG A 35 0.15 -9.16 17.47
C ARG A 35 1.19 -9.79 16.55
N LYS A 36 0.77 -10.78 15.74
CA LYS A 36 1.52 -11.15 14.53
C LYS A 36 2.00 -9.85 13.90
N PRO A 37 3.29 -9.74 13.50
CA PRO A 37 3.79 -8.52 12.89
C PRO A 37 2.76 -8.12 11.83
N GLU A 38 2.23 -6.90 11.95
CA GLU A 38 1.49 -6.27 10.87
C GLU A 38 2.31 -6.55 9.62
N HIS A 39 1.72 -7.27 8.66
CA HIS A 39 2.47 -7.97 7.62
C HIS A 39 3.44 -6.99 6.98
N GLU A 40 4.75 -7.22 7.19
CA GLU A 40 5.80 -6.32 6.75
C GLU A 40 5.86 -6.41 5.23
N GLY A 41 5.02 -5.61 4.57
CA GLY A 41 5.18 -5.29 3.18
C GLY A 41 6.59 -4.77 2.95
N TRP A 42 7.11 -4.98 1.74
CA TRP A 42 8.40 -4.44 1.32
C TRP A 42 8.55 -2.93 1.58
N ILE A 43 7.45 -2.19 1.61
CA ILE A 43 7.39 -0.85 2.21
C ILE A 43 6.40 -0.84 3.39
N ALA A 44 6.61 0.08 4.33
CA ALA A 44 5.67 0.33 5.41
C ALA A 44 4.27 0.64 4.84
N LEU A 45 3.25 -0.08 5.34
CA LEU A 45 1.87 0.10 4.93
C LEU A 45 1.14 1.03 5.90
N PRO A 46 0.04 1.68 5.47
CA PRO A 46 -0.83 2.35 6.41
C PRO A 46 -1.39 1.35 7.43
N PRO A 47 -1.55 1.75 8.71
CA PRO A 47 -1.90 0.83 9.81
C PRO A 47 -3.34 0.29 9.74
N GLN A 48 -4.18 0.78 8.83
CA GLN A 48 -5.55 0.31 8.68
C GLN A 48 -5.84 -0.13 7.24
N PRO A 49 -6.45 -1.31 7.05
CA PRO A 49 -6.96 -1.72 5.75
C PRO A 49 -8.09 -0.79 5.30
N MET A 50 -8.25 -0.66 3.98
CA MET A 50 -9.22 0.25 3.39
C MET A 50 -10.60 -0.39 3.31
N GLU A 51 -11.61 0.22 3.92
CA GLU A 51 -13.01 -0.20 3.77
C GLU A 51 -13.63 0.36 2.48
N ALA A 52 -13.93 -0.53 1.52
CA ALA A 52 -14.43 -0.17 0.18
C ALA A 52 -15.72 0.70 0.16
N THR A 53 -16.47 0.73 1.26
CA THR A 53 -17.72 1.48 1.40
C THR A 53 -17.51 2.98 1.64
N GLY A 54 -16.30 3.41 2.00
CA GLY A 54 -15.96 4.82 2.18
C GLY A 54 -15.98 5.61 0.85
N PRO A 55 -16.49 6.86 0.81
CA PRO A 55 -16.45 7.69 -0.40
C PRO A 55 -15.02 7.90 -0.91
N ASP A 56 -14.07 8.11 -0.01
CA ASP A 56 -12.66 8.31 -0.33
C ASP A 56 -12.04 7.05 -0.95
N ILE A 57 -12.48 5.87 -0.51
CA ILE A 57 -12.00 4.59 -1.03
C ILE A 57 -12.56 4.31 -2.42
N ARG A 58 -13.84 4.63 -2.67
CA ARG A 58 -14.43 4.53 -4.02
C ARG A 58 -13.68 5.37 -5.05
N GLU A 59 -13.22 6.56 -4.66
CA GLU A 59 -12.41 7.40 -5.54
C GLU A 59 -11.03 6.79 -5.82
N LEU A 60 -10.38 6.20 -4.82
CA LEU A 60 -9.11 5.48 -5.02
C LEU A 60 -9.28 4.24 -5.91
N LEU A 61 -10.42 3.54 -5.81
CA LEU A 61 -10.76 2.43 -6.70
C LEU A 61 -11.03 2.90 -8.13
N ARG A 62 -11.73 4.02 -8.31
CA ARG A 62 -11.95 4.65 -9.62
C ARG A 62 -10.62 5.06 -10.25
N LYS A 63 -9.71 5.62 -9.45
CA LYS A 63 -8.35 5.97 -9.85
C LYS A 63 -7.54 4.74 -10.29
N SER A 64 -7.58 3.67 -9.50
CA SER A 64 -6.97 2.38 -9.84
C SER A 64 -7.45 1.89 -11.21
N ALA A 65 -8.77 1.93 -11.47
CA ALA A 65 -9.34 1.55 -12.76
C ALA A 65 -8.91 2.46 -13.94
N GLN A 66 -8.84 3.78 -13.73
CA GLN A 66 -8.40 4.73 -14.76
C GLN A 66 -6.93 4.55 -15.16
N PHE A 67 -6.11 4.08 -14.22
CA PHE A 67 -4.66 3.93 -14.40
C PHE A 67 -4.22 2.48 -14.59
N ALA A 68 -5.16 1.55 -14.74
CA ALA A 68 -4.86 0.18 -15.10
C ALA A 68 -4.18 0.13 -16.48
N PRO A 69 -3.18 -0.74 -16.68
CA PRO A 69 -2.61 -0.98 -18.00
C PRO A 69 -3.70 -1.44 -18.99
N ALA A 70 -3.57 -1.04 -20.25
CA ALA A 70 -4.54 -1.42 -21.28
C ALA A 70 -4.61 -2.95 -21.41
N GLY A 71 -5.82 -3.50 -21.32
CA GLY A 71 -6.05 -4.95 -21.42
C GLY A 71 -5.83 -5.74 -20.12
N GLU A 72 -5.49 -5.08 -19.01
CA GLU A 72 -5.31 -5.72 -17.70
C GLU A 72 -6.31 -5.21 -16.67
N PRO A 73 -6.79 -6.06 -15.75
CA PRO A 73 -7.63 -5.60 -14.66
C PRO A 73 -6.82 -4.70 -13.71
N PRO A 74 -7.45 -3.70 -13.06
CA PRO A 74 -6.80 -2.92 -12.01
C PRO A 74 -6.31 -3.82 -10.88
N LEU A 75 -5.25 -3.38 -10.17
CA LEU A 75 -4.70 -4.16 -9.05
C LEU A 75 -5.77 -4.39 -7.97
N ALA A 76 -6.64 -3.41 -7.74
CA ALA A 76 -7.77 -3.54 -6.83
C ALA A 76 -8.73 -4.68 -7.18
N ALA A 77 -8.90 -5.01 -8.46
CA ALA A 77 -9.81 -6.08 -8.91
C ALA A 77 -9.14 -7.46 -8.95
N SER A 78 -7.81 -7.52 -9.07
CA SER A 78 -7.04 -8.77 -9.13
C SER A 78 -6.38 -9.14 -7.80
N CYS A 79 -6.45 -8.26 -6.79
CA CYS A 79 -5.90 -8.55 -5.48
C CYS A 79 -6.71 -9.62 -4.76
N GLY A 80 -6.04 -10.68 -4.29
CA GLY A 80 -6.69 -11.82 -3.62
C GLY A 80 -7.47 -12.75 -4.56
N ALA A 81 -7.54 -12.47 -5.86
CA ALA A 81 -8.23 -13.34 -6.82
C ALA A 81 -7.64 -14.76 -6.87
N ASP A 82 -6.34 -14.88 -6.60
CA ASP A 82 -5.60 -16.15 -6.58
C ASP A 82 -5.70 -16.88 -5.22
N GLU A 83 -6.11 -16.17 -4.15
CA GLU A 83 -6.29 -16.69 -2.80
C GLU A 83 -7.72 -17.15 -2.52
N VAL A 84 -8.64 -16.90 -3.46
CA VAL A 84 -9.90 -17.64 -3.52
C VAL A 84 -9.55 -19.07 -3.96
N GLU A 85 -8.98 -19.84 -3.02
CA GLU A 85 -9.18 -21.27 -2.96
C GLU A 85 -10.65 -21.48 -3.31
N ALA A 86 -10.94 -22.31 -4.31
CA ALA A 86 -12.27 -22.46 -4.87
C ALA A 86 -13.28 -22.84 -3.77
N GLU A 87 -13.75 -21.84 -3.04
CA GLU A 87 -14.87 -21.92 -2.14
C GLU A 87 -15.97 -22.37 -3.06
N ARG A 88 -16.43 -23.61 -2.83
CA ARG A 88 -17.33 -24.35 -3.71
C ARG A 88 -18.60 -23.52 -3.88
N LEU A 89 -18.58 -22.62 -4.85
CA LEU A 89 -19.75 -21.91 -5.29
C LEU A 89 -20.71 -23.00 -5.79
N PRO A 90 -22.01 -22.90 -5.45
CA PRO A 90 -23.02 -23.76 -6.03
C PRO A 90 -22.86 -23.78 -7.56
N PRO A 91 -23.10 -24.94 -8.21
CA PRO A 91 -22.84 -25.14 -9.64
C PRO A 91 -23.57 -24.13 -10.57
N ASP A 92 -24.53 -23.38 -10.02
CA ASP A 92 -25.43 -22.50 -10.75
C ASP A 92 -24.88 -21.06 -10.86
N PHE A 93 -23.75 -20.75 -10.22
CA PHE A 93 -23.16 -19.41 -10.25
C PHE A 93 -22.29 -19.22 -11.49
N ALA A 94 -22.77 -18.45 -12.47
CA ALA A 94 -22.00 -18.09 -13.66
C ALA A 94 -20.76 -17.26 -13.27
N ARG A 95 -19.58 -17.88 -13.30
CA ARG A 95 -18.30 -17.20 -13.04
C ARG A 95 -17.82 -16.49 -14.31
N PRO A 96 -17.34 -15.23 -14.23
CA PRO A 96 -16.48 -14.68 -15.27
C PRO A 96 -15.28 -15.61 -15.50
N PRO A 97 -14.75 -15.76 -16.73
CA PRO A 97 -13.60 -16.63 -16.95
C PRO A 97 -12.44 -16.19 -16.05
N ALA A 98 -11.96 -17.11 -15.21
CA ALA A 98 -10.77 -16.88 -14.43
C ALA A 98 -9.58 -16.67 -15.39
N PRO A 99 -8.64 -15.76 -15.08
CA PRO A 99 -7.40 -15.69 -15.83
C PRO A 99 -6.69 -17.05 -15.75
N ALA A 100 -6.01 -17.43 -16.83
CA ALA A 100 -5.31 -18.71 -16.92
C ALA A 100 -4.37 -18.89 -15.72
N GLN A 101 -4.54 -19.99 -14.97
CA GLN A 101 -3.60 -20.38 -13.92
C GLN A 101 -2.24 -20.68 -14.57
N THR A 102 -1.26 -19.84 -14.27
CA THR A 102 0.15 -20.12 -14.55
C THR A 102 0.74 -20.82 -13.32
N ASP A 103 1.57 -21.86 -13.51
CA ASP A 103 2.30 -22.65 -12.50
C ASP A 103 3.29 -21.83 -11.63
N ASP A 104 3.22 -20.51 -11.66
CA ASP A 104 4.06 -19.63 -10.84
C ASP A 104 3.55 -19.68 -9.39
N ALA A 105 4.46 -19.84 -8.44
CA ALA A 105 4.17 -19.73 -7.02
C ALA A 105 3.35 -18.43 -6.74
N PRO A 106 2.38 -18.45 -5.81
CA PRO A 106 1.52 -17.30 -5.60
C PRO A 106 2.37 -16.08 -5.23
N ILE A 107 2.37 -15.08 -6.11
CA ILE A 107 3.09 -13.83 -5.91
C ILE A 107 2.47 -13.13 -4.70
N ARG A 108 3.19 -13.18 -3.58
CA ARG A 108 2.70 -12.69 -2.29
C ARG A 108 2.56 -11.18 -2.25
N GLN A 109 3.40 -10.46 -3.00
CA GLN A 109 3.42 -9.00 -2.95
C GLN A 109 3.47 -8.38 -4.34
N ARG A 110 2.45 -7.57 -4.65
CA ARG A 110 2.35 -6.79 -5.88
C ARG A 110 2.20 -5.32 -5.51
N TYR A 111 2.92 -4.45 -6.19
CA TYR A 111 2.84 -3.01 -6.00
C TYR A 111 2.64 -2.32 -7.34
N ALA A 112 1.85 -1.25 -7.35
CA ALA A 112 1.78 -0.33 -8.46
C ALA A 112 2.06 1.09 -7.96
N VAL A 113 2.97 1.79 -8.63
CA VAL A 113 3.36 3.16 -8.27
C VAL A 113 3.17 4.03 -9.48
N LEU A 114 2.29 5.02 -9.35
CA LEU A 114 2.05 6.05 -10.35
C LEU A 114 2.71 7.35 -9.90
N ILE A 115 3.60 7.89 -10.73
CA ILE A 115 4.43 9.04 -10.37
C ILE A 115 4.27 10.11 -11.45
N GLY A 116 3.83 11.30 -11.05
CA GLY A 116 3.79 12.47 -11.93
C GLY A 116 5.19 13.01 -12.20
N GLY A 117 5.60 13.03 -13.46
CA GLY A 117 6.84 13.64 -13.91
C GLY A 117 6.85 15.17 -13.83
N PRO A 118 8.01 15.82 -14.05
CA PRO A 118 8.11 17.27 -14.14
C PRO A 118 7.32 17.84 -15.33
N ASP A 119 7.14 17.03 -16.40
CA ASP A 119 6.29 17.32 -17.55
C ASP A 119 4.81 17.02 -17.31
N ARG A 120 4.45 16.64 -16.08
CA ARG A 120 3.11 16.23 -15.62
C ARG A 120 2.57 14.98 -16.28
N LYS A 121 3.40 14.23 -17.01
CA LYS A 121 3.01 12.92 -17.52
C LYS A 121 3.25 11.87 -16.44
N THR A 122 2.31 10.95 -16.29
CA THR A 122 2.37 9.93 -15.24
C THR A 122 3.13 8.71 -15.72
N TRP A 123 4.13 8.30 -14.97
CA TRP A 123 4.80 7.01 -15.14
C TRP A 123 4.15 5.99 -14.22
N ARG A 124 4.06 4.74 -14.67
CA ARG A 124 3.61 3.61 -13.84
C ARG A 124 4.74 2.61 -13.70
N LEU A 125 5.00 2.20 -12.47
CA LEU A 125 5.87 1.07 -12.15
C LEU A 125 5.02 -0.02 -11.49
N ASP A 126 4.99 -1.19 -12.09
CA ASP A 126 4.42 -2.39 -11.50
C ASP A 126 5.55 -3.28 -10.99
N LEU A 127 5.51 -3.65 -9.71
CA LEU A 127 6.47 -4.52 -9.06
C LEU A 127 5.78 -5.79 -8.61
N ARG A 128 6.33 -6.94 -8.97
CA ARG A 128 5.95 -8.25 -8.44
C ARG A 128 7.15 -8.78 -7.68
N LEU A 129 7.02 -8.96 -6.37
CA LEU A 129 8.11 -9.42 -5.51
C LEU A 129 7.96 -10.91 -5.23
N ASP A 130 9.05 -11.64 -5.38
CA ASP A 130 9.15 -13.06 -5.09
C ASP A 130 10.50 -13.35 -4.43
N GLY A 131 10.48 -13.59 -3.12
CA GLY A 131 11.68 -13.74 -2.29
C GLY A 131 12.64 -12.55 -2.46
N GLU A 132 13.87 -12.84 -2.89
CA GLU A 132 14.95 -11.86 -3.09
C GLU A 132 14.95 -11.22 -4.49
N ARG A 133 13.91 -11.45 -5.29
CA ARG A 133 13.80 -10.99 -6.67
C ARG A 133 12.55 -10.14 -6.86
N ALA A 134 12.62 -9.25 -7.83
CA ALA A 134 11.51 -8.41 -8.24
C ALA A 134 11.41 -8.40 -9.76
N ARG A 135 10.22 -8.70 -10.28
CA ARG A 135 9.87 -8.37 -11.66
C ARG A 135 9.33 -6.94 -11.67
N LEU A 136 10.09 -6.05 -12.29
CA LEU A 136 9.71 -4.66 -12.53
C LEU A 136 9.16 -4.54 -13.95
N ARG A 137 7.96 -3.99 -14.08
CA ARG A 137 7.42 -3.52 -15.34
C ARG A 137 7.22 -2.01 -15.26
N ALA A 138 7.86 -1.28 -16.16
CA ALA A 138 7.79 0.17 -16.20
C ALA A 138 7.10 0.66 -17.47
N LEU A 139 6.06 1.48 -17.30
CA LEU A 139 5.27 2.11 -18.35
C LEU A 139 5.52 3.61 -18.32
N ALA A 140 6.34 4.08 -19.25
CA ALA A 140 6.50 5.50 -19.51
C ALA A 140 5.38 6.03 -20.44
N PRO A 141 4.96 7.30 -20.30
CA PRO A 141 3.95 7.94 -21.12
C PRO A 141 4.31 7.87 -22.61
N GLY A 142 3.42 7.26 -23.40
CA GLY A 142 3.59 7.14 -24.84
C GLY A 142 4.70 6.17 -25.27
N ALA A 143 5.23 5.35 -24.35
CA ALA A 143 6.21 4.33 -24.65
C ALA A 143 5.63 2.92 -24.41
N ALA A 144 6.26 1.92 -25.01
CA ALA A 144 5.98 0.53 -24.69
C ALA A 144 6.42 0.21 -23.25
N ALA A 145 5.74 -0.74 -22.62
CA ALA A 145 6.15 -1.27 -21.33
C ALA A 145 7.54 -1.93 -21.45
N THR A 146 8.39 -1.69 -20.46
CA THR A 146 9.68 -2.37 -20.32
C THR A 146 9.61 -3.30 -19.12
N GLU A 147 10.09 -4.54 -19.26
CA GLU A 147 10.09 -5.53 -18.18
C GLU A 147 11.51 -5.97 -17.86
N ARG A 148 11.83 -6.05 -16.57
CA ARG A 148 13.15 -6.42 -16.07
C ARG A 148 13.00 -7.23 -14.80
N GLU A 149 13.88 -8.20 -14.62
CA GLU A 149 14.03 -8.89 -13.35
C GLU A 149 15.26 -8.34 -12.61
N LEU A 150 15.07 -7.94 -11.36
CA LEU A 150 16.07 -7.26 -10.55
C LEU A 150 16.19 -7.96 -9.19
N PRO A 151 17.39 -7.98 -8.58
CA PRO A 151 17.48 -8.34 -7.16
C PRO A 151 16.75 -7.30 -6.32
N LEU A 152 16.10 -7.73 -5.24
CA LEU A 152 15.32 -6.83 -4.37
C LEU A 152 16.18 -5.69 -3.81
N ALA A 153 17.46 -5.96 -3.55
CA ALA A 153 18.43 -4.95 -3.12
C ALA A 153 18.61 -3.79 -4.13
N ALA A 154 18.45 -4.02 -5.44
CA ALA A 154 18.53 -2.95 -6.44
C ALA A 154 17.36 -1.97 -6.34
N LEU A 155 16.26 -2.37 -5.70
CA LEU A 155 15.11 -1.49 -5.44
C LEU A 155 15.25 -0.70 -4.14
N ALA A 156 16.34 -0.86 -3.38
CA ALA A 156 16.53 -0.17 -2.09
C ALA A 156 16.38 1.37 -2.18
N PRO A 157 16.93 2.07 -3.20
CA PRO A 157 16.73 3.52 -3.33
C PRO A 157 15.27 3.90 -3.58
N LEU A 158 14.53 3.08 -4.34
CA LEU A 158 13.10 3.28 -4.57
C LEU A 158 12.30 3.03 -3.28
N ARG A 159 12.65 1.97 -2.54
CA ARG A 159 12.04 1.64 -1.24
C ARG A 159 12.19 2.80 -0.25
N GLU A 160 13.41 3.31 -0.12
CA GLU A 160 13.71 4.43 0.79
C GLU A 160 12.90 5.68 0.41
N ALA A 161 12.86 6.03 -0.88
CA ALA A 161 12.06 7.16 -1.36
C ALA A 161 10.56 6.96 -1.05
N LEU A 162 10.02 5.74 -1.21
CA LEU A 162 8.63 5.42 -0.88
C LEU A 162 8.36 5.37 0.63
N SER A 163 9.37 5.21 1.47
CA SER A 163 9.23 5.19 2.92
C SER A 163 9.31 6.58 3.58
N ALA A 164 9.62 7.64 2.82
CA ALA A 164 9.70 9.01 3.35
C ALA A 164 8.38 9.45 4.01
N PRO A 165 8.34 9.71 5.33
CA PRO A 165 7.11 10.04 6.07
C PRO A 165 6.31 11.22 5.48
N GLU A 166 7.01 12.17 4.87
CA GLU A 166 6.43 13.36 4.27
C GLU A 166 5.63 13.06 2.99
N LEU A 167 5.91 11.95 2.29
CA LEU A 167 5.04 11.47 1.21
C LEU A 167 3.70 10.94 1.78
N TRP A 168 3.69 10.49 3.03
CA TRP A 168 2.56 9.85 3.68
C TRP A 168 1.68 10.80 4.49
N SER A 169 2.21 11.95 4.93
CA SER A 169 1.52 12.90 5.79
C SER A 169 0.48 13.77 5.07
N ALA A 170 0.34 13.65 3.75
CA ALA A 170 -0.64 14.40 2.97
C ALA A 170 -2.09 13.99 3.34
N PRO A 171 -2.99 14.96 3.63
CA PRO A 171 -4.40 14.69 3.91
C PRO A 171 -5.07 13.95 2.74
N GLN A 172 -5.75 12.84 3.02
CA GLN A 172 -6.43 11.99 2.01
C GLN A 172 -7.79 12.54 1.54
N ARG A 173 -8.04 13.85 1.65
CA ARG A 173 -9.40 14.39 1.42
C ARG A 173 -9.85 14.15 -0.03
N SER A 174 -10.98 13.47 -0.18
CA SER A 174 -11.56 12.99 -1.43
C SER A 174 -12.11 14.02 -2.40
N SER A 175 -12.19 15.29 -2.02
CA SER A 175 -12.66 16.31 -2.95
C SER A 175 -11.47 17.03 -3.54
N VAL A 176 -11.27 16.83 -4.84
CA VAL A 176 -10.33 17.54 -5.71
C VAL A 176 -8.96 16.87 -5.80
N PHE A 177 -8.82 16.05 -6.84
CA PHE A 177 -7.56 15.64 -7.45
C PHE A 177 -6.38 16.58 -7.15
N CYS A 178 -5.29 15.99 -6.66
CA CYS A 178 -4.00 16.66 -6.67
C CYS A 178 -3.62 17.12 -8.10
N ALA A 179 -4.12 16.39 -9.12
CA ALA A 179 -3.92 16.65 -10.54
C ALA A 179 -4.86 17.72 -11.17
N ASP A 180 -6.16 17.79 -10.84
CA ASP A 180 -7.13 18.53 -11.70
C ASP A 180 -7.40 19.99 -11.32
N ARG A 181 -7.21 20.46 -10.08
CA ARG A 181 -7.43 21.90 -9.77
C ARG A 181 -6.17 22.73 -9.56
N HIS A 182 -5.03 22.12 -9.23
CA HIS A 182 -3.87 22.88 -8.75
C HIS A 182 -2.55 22.63 -9.51
N ARG A 183 -2.58 21.83 -10.60
CA ARG A 183 -1.39 21.52 -11.41
C ARG A 183 -0.24 20.92 -10.57
N LEU A 184 -0.56 20.22 -9.48
CA LEU A 184 0.43 19.62 -8.59
C LEU A 184 0.84 18.25 -9.13
N ARG A 185 2.10 17.89 -8.88
CA ARG A 185 2.57 16.52 -9.10
C ARG A 185 2.00 15.63 -8.00
N GLN A 186 1.80 14.35 -8.32
CA GLN A 186 1.26 13.37 -7.38
C GLN A 186 2.05 12.07 -7.46
N ALA A 187 2.08 11.34 -6.35
CA ALA A 187 2.35 9.91 -6.38
C ALA A 187 1.09 9.17 -5.93
N PHE A 188 0.64 8.18 -6.66
CA PHE A 188 -0.42 7.27 -6.25
C PHE A 188 0.20 5.88 -6.11
N PHE A 189 -0.11 5.22 -5.00
CA PHE A 189 0.49 3.95 -4.63
C PHE A 189 -0.61 2.93 -4.40
N GLU A 190 -0.43 1.74 -4.93
CA GLU A 190 -1.26 0.57 -4.71
C GLU A 190 -0.37 -0.59 -4.26
N ALA A 191 -0.88 -1.44 -3.37
CA ALA A 191 -0.26 -2.69 -2.97
C ALA A 191 -1.32 -3.78 -2.84
N CYS A 192 -0.93 -5.00 -3.19
CA CYS A 192 -1.63 -6.22 -2.87
C CYS A 192 -0.65 -7.12 -2.15
N ILE A 193 -0.88 -7.37 -0.86
CA ILE A 193 0.03 -8.15 -0.01
C ILE A 193 -0.79 -9.23 0.67
N ASP A 194 -0.50 -10.49 0.36
CA ASP A 194 -1.23 -11.66 0.85
C ASP A 194 -2.76 -11.44 0.73
N GLY A 195 -3.19 -11.12 -0.50
CA GLY A 195 -4.59 -10.90 -0.86
C GLY A 195 -5.23 -9.61 -0.34
N ARG A 196 -4.52 -8.80 0.46
CA ARG A 196 -5.03 -7.54 1.01
C ARG A 196 -4.64 -6.37 0.14
N TYR A 197 -5.65 -5.63 -0.30
CA TYR A 197 -5.46 -4.44 -1.12
C TYR A 197 -5.29 -3.18 -0.26
N TYR A 198 -4.31 -2.36 -0.65
CA TYR A 198 -4.01 -1.06 -0.09
C TYR A 198 -3.80 -0.07 -1.22
N ALA A 199 -4.25 1.17 -1.05
CA ALA A 199 -3.99 2.25 -1.98
C ALA A 199 -3.97 3.61 -1.29
N ARG A 200 -3.20 4.54 -1.83
CA ARG A 200 -3.08 5.86 -1.23
C ARG A 200 -2.59 6.91 -2.21
N ASP A 201 -3.16 8.10 -2.10
CA ASP A 201 -2.59 9.30 -2.71
C ASP A 201 -1.52 9.90 -1.81
N ARG A 202 -0.40 10.29 -2.42
CA ARG A 202 0.78 10.80 -1.73
C ARG A 202 1.22 12.12 -2.32
N ALA A 203 1.77 12.96 -1.43
CA ALA A 203 2.44 14.20 -1.77
C ALA A 203 1.58 15.21 -2.57
N CYS A 204 0.40 15.52 -2.06
CA CYS A 204 -0.52 16.50 -2.64
C CYS A 204 -0.24 17.95 -2.18
N ASP A 205 1.01 18.24 -1.82
CA ASP A 205 1.49 19.54 -1.34
C ASP A 205 2.74 19.94 -2.15
N ARG A 206 2.92 21.24 -2.42
CA ARG A 206 4.12 21.80 -3.04
C ARG A 206 5.38 21.50 -2.24
N ASN A 207 5.28 21.38 -0.91
CA ASN A 207 6.42 21.05 -0.06
C ASN A 207 6.97 19.64 -0.33
N ALA A 208 6.16 18.74 -0.91
CA ALA A 208 6.59 17.40 -1.26
C ALA A 208 7.24 17.30 -2.66
N TRP A 209 7.38 18.41 -3.40
CA TRP A 209 7.98 18.41 -4.74
C TRP A 209 9.40 17.85 -4.79
N PRO A 210 10.34 18.22 -3.88
CA PRO A 210 11.68 17.65 -3.89
C PRO A 210 11.69 16.12 -3.69
N LEU A 211 10.76 15.61 -2.88
CA LEU A 211 10.59 14.17 -2.65
C LEU A 211 10.02 13.46 -3.88
N LEU A 212 9.04 14.08 -4.54
CA LEU A 212 8.50 13.60 -5.81
C LEU A 212 9.55 13.64 -6.94
N ASP A 213 10.45 14.62 -6.95
CA ASP A 213 11.61 14.67 -7.84
C ASP A 213 12.61 13.55 -7.56
N GLY A 214 12.89 13.27 -6.29
CA GLY A 214 13.68 12.13 -5.86
C GLY A 214 13.07 10.82 -6.35
N LEU A 215 11.81 10.57 -6.01
CA LEU A 215 11.06 9.39 -6.40
C LEU A 215 11.03 9.20 -7.92
N TRP A 216 10.77 10.27 -8.67
CA TRP A 216 10.82 10.27 -10.13
C TRP A 216 12.18 9.88 -10.69
N ARG A 217 13.27 10.46 -10.17
CA ARG A 217 14.63 10.13 -10.62
C ARG A 217 14.97 8.67 -10.34
N GLN A 218 14.61 8.14 -9.17
CA GLN A 218 14.82 6.73 -8.85
C GLN A 218 14.02 5.81 -9.76
N ALA A 219 12.74 6.12 -9.99
CA ALA A 219 11.90 5.41 -10.93
C ALA A 219 12.51 5.36 -12.33
N ARG A 220 12.96 6.52 -12.84
CA ARG A 220 13.59 6.61 -14.16
C ARG A 220 14.92 5.84 -14.23
N ALA A 221 15.74 5.88 -13.19
CA ALA A 221 17.00 5.15 -13.15
C ALA A 221 16.77 3.64 -13.33
N LEU A 222 15.73 3.07 -12.72
CA LEU A 222 15.36 1.66 -12.86
C LEU A 222 14.91 1.27 -14.29
N THR A 223 14.42 2.24 -15.07
CA THR A 223 13.99 2.03 -16.46
C THR A 223 15.10 2.22 -17.49
N THR A 224 16.23 2.79 -17.09
CA THR A 224 17.35 3.03 -18.00
C THR A 224 18.33 1.86 -17.87
N ASP A 225 18.82 1.31 -18.98
CA ASP A 225 19.76 0.16 -18.99
C ASP A 225 21.16 0.47 -18.45
N ALA A 226 21.37 1.62 -17.82
CA ALA A 226 22.61 1.92 -17.14
C ALA A 226 22.73 0.98 -15.92
N ALA A 227 23.54 -0.06 -16.07
CA ALA A 227 23.98 -0.90 -14.96
C ALA A 227 24.45 0.01 -13.81
N PRO A 228 24.08 -0.28 -12.54
CA PRO A 228 24.60 0.46 -11.42
C PRO A 228 26.12 0.38 -11.47
N THR A 229 26.77 1.50 -11.77
CA THR A 229 28.21 1.60 -11.60
C THR A 229 28.45 1.56 -10.09
N PRO A 230 29.14 0.55 -9.55
CA PRO A 230 29.46 0.56 -8.12
C PRO A 230 30.24 1.85 -7.84
N ALA A 231 29.79 2.59 -6.82
CA ALA A 231 30.52 3.76 -6.34
C ALA A 231 31.94 3.33 -5.90
N PRO A 232 32.96 4.16 -6.15
CA PRO A 232 34.33 3.88 -5.72
C PRO A 232 34.48 3.86 -4.19
#